data_AF-A0A1H7W1E2-F1
#
_entry.id   AF-A0A1H7W1E2-F1
#
_cell.length_a   1.000
_cell.length_b   1.000
_cell.length_c   1.000
_cell.angle_alpha   90.00
_cell.angle_beta   90.00
_cell.angle_gamma   90.00
#
_symmetry.space_group_name_H-M   'P 1'
#
loop_
_entity.id
_entity.type
_entity.pdbx_description
1 polymer ?
#
loop_
_entity_poly.entity_id
_entity_poly.type
_entity_poly.pdbx_seq_one_letter_code
_entity_poly.pdbx_strand_id
1 'polypeptide(L)' 'MVDTPVILTIVSVCVGFILFVTAASGARGRWRRGVVIALFAAAICCLTVVPLTVALTAGV' A
#
# COMPACT_ATOMS: atom_id res chain seq x y z
N MET A 1 -19.37 -16.27 -3.54
CA MET A 1 -18.18 -15.86 -4.32
C MET A 1 -17.66 -14.59 -3.69
N VAL A 2 -16.36 -14.50 -3.38
CA VAL A 2 -15.78 -13.22 -2.96
C VAL A 2 -15.60 -12.40 -4.23
N ASP A 3 -16.21 -11.22 -4.28
CA ASP A 3 -16.11 -10.33 -5.43
C ASP A 3 -14.65 -9.97 -5.72
N THR A 4 -14.26 -10.09 -6.99
CA THR A 4 -12.94 -9.72 -7.51
C THR A 4 -12.44 -8.35 -7.00
N PRO A 5 -13.26 -7.28 -6.91
CA PRO A 5 -12.83 -6.01 -6.31
C PRO A 5 -12.43 -6.10 -4.83
N VAL A 6 -13.10 -6.96 -4.05
CA VAL A 6 -12.78 -7.16 -2.63
C VAL A 6 -11.41 -7.83 -2.48
N ILE A 7 -11.14 -8.85 -3.31
CA ILE A 7 -9.85 -9.54 -3.33
C ILE A 7 -8.73 -8.56 -3.71
N LEU A 8 -8.94 -7.73 -4.74
CA LEU A 8 -7.98 -6.71 -5.16
C LEU A 8 -7.66 -5.70 -4.05
N THR A 9 -8.68 -5.28 -3.31
CA THR A 9 -8.52 -4.35 -2.19
C THR A 9 -7.68 -4.99 -1.08
N ILE A 10 -8.00 -6.24 -0.69
CA ILE A 10 -7.27 -6.98 0.34
C ILE A 10 -5.80 -7.17 -0.05
N VAL A 11 -5.53 -7.63 -1.28
CA VAL A 11 -4.16 -7.84 -1.76
C VAL A 11 -3.38 -6.53 -1.77
N SER A 12 -3.98 -5.42 -2.21
CA SER A 12 -3.31 -4.12 -2.17
C SER A 12 -2.98 -3.65 -0.76
N VAL A 13 -3.91 -3.83 0.19
CA VAL A 13 -3.66 -3.50 1.59
C VAL A 13 -2.50 -4.32 2.15
N CYS A 14 -2.45 -5.63 1.86
CA CYS A 14 -1.34 -6.50 2.25
C CYS A 14 0.00 -6.02 1.67
N VAL A 15 0.05 -5.66 0.38
CA VAL A 15 1.28 -5.15 -0.26
C VAL A 15 1.72 -3.82 0.36
N GLY A 16 0.78 -2.90 0.59
CA GLY A 16 1.05 -1.64 1.28
C GLY A 16 1.59 -1.84 2.69
N PHE A 17 1.05 -2.82 3.41
CA PHE A 17 1.52 -3.17 4.76
C PHE A 17 2.96 -3.73 4.76
N ILE A 18 3.30 -4.59 3.79
CA ILE A 18 4.67 -5.11 3.63
C ILE A 18 5.65 -3.97 3.33
N LEU A 19 5.29 -3.04 2.44
CA LEU A 19 6.10 -1.86 2.15
C LEU A 19 6.29 -0.99 3.39
N PHE A 20 5.23 -0.81 4.18
CA PHE A 20 5.28 -0.05 5.43
C PHE A 20 6.18 -0.71 6.48
N VAL A 21 6.04 -2.02 6.69
CA VAL A 21 6.90 -2.78 7.61
C VAL A 21 8.35 -2.76 7.15
N THR A 22 8.59 -2.82 5.84
CA THR A 22 9.94 -2.70 5.25
C THR A 22 10.52 -1.28 5.44
N ALA A 23 9.69 -0.24 5.32
CA ALA A 23 10.10 1.13 5.64
C ALA A 23 10.45 1.27 7.13
N ALA A 24 9.63 0.70 8.02
CA ALA A 24 9.83 0.76 9.47
C ALA A 24 11.07 -0.04 9.93
N SER A 25 11.31 -1.21 9.33
CA SER A 25 12.53 -1.99 9.58
C SER A 25 13.77 -1.28 9.02
N GLY A 26 13.67 -0.66 7.84
CA GLY A 26 14.71 0.19 7.28
C GLY A 26 15.01 1.42 8.15
N ALA A 27 13.99 2.05 8.74
CA ALA A 27 14.15 3.14 9.69
C ALA A 27 14.93 2.69 10.95
N ARG A 28 14.60 1.50 11.49
CA ARG A 28 15.35 0.90 12.60
C ARG A 28 16.77 0.49 12.22
N GLY A 29 16.97 0.01 10.99
CA GLY A 29 18.27 -0.37 10.43
C GLY A 29 19.16 0.80 10.01
N ARG A 30 18.77 2.05 10.32
CA ARG A 30 19.46 3.28 9.88
C ARG A 30 19.70 3.34 8.37
N TRP A 31 18.76 2.84 7.57
CA TRP A 31 18.80 3.00 6.13
C TRP A 31 18.81 4.48 5.76
N ARG A 32 19.31 4.77 4.56
CA ARG A 32 19.26 6.14 4.01
C ARG A 32 17.84 6.68 4.12
N ARG A 33 17.69 7.84 4.77
CA ARG A 33 16.38 8.48 5.05
C ARG A 33 15.51 8.57 3.79
N GLY A 34 16.12 8.88 2.63
CA GLY A 34 15.42 8.94 1.35
C GLY A 34 14.78 7.61 0.93
N VAL A 35 15.41 6.46 1.22
CA VAL A 35 14.87 5.13 0.90
C VAL A 35 13.65 4.83 1.77
N VAL A 36 13.74 5.11 3.08
CA VAL A 36 12.62 4.92 4.03
C VAL A 36 11.42 5.78 3.63
N ILE A 37 11.66 7.06 3.29
CA ILE A 37 10.60 7.99 2.87
C ILE A 37 9.98 7.55 1.55
N ALA A 38 10.78 7.10 0.58
CA ALA A 38 10.28 6.59 -0.69
C ALA A 38 9.41 5.33 -0.51
N LEU A 39 9.84 4.37 0.32
CA LEU A 39 9.02 3.19 0.64
C LEU A 39 7.71 3.57 1.35
N PHE A 40 7.75 4.54 2.25
CA PHE A 40 6.58 5.01 2.97
C PHE A 40 5.58 5.70 2.03
N ALA A 41 6.06 6.58 1.16
CA ALA A 41 5.24 7.23 0.14
C ALA A 41 4.64 6.21 -0.84
N ALA A 42 5.42 5.20 -1.26
CA ALA A 42 4.94 4.11 -2.10
C ALA A 42 3.86 3.28 -1.39
N ALA A 43 4.02 2.99 -0.10
CA ALA A 43 3.01 2.29 0.69
C ALA A 43 1.68 3.06 0.75
N ILE A 44 1.74 4.38 1.02
CA ILE A 44 0.55 5.25 1.02
C ILE A 44 -0.11 5.25 -0.36
N CYS A 45 0.68 5.32 -1.43
CA CYS A 45 0.17 5.33 -2.79
C CYS A 45 -0.55 4.02 -3.13
N CYS A 46 0.02 2.86 -2.82
CA CYS A 46 -0.65 1.57 -2.99
C CYS A 46 -1.93 1.46 -2.14
N LEU A 47 -1.89 1.96 -0.91
CA LEU A 47 -3.04 1.94 0.01
C LEU A 47 -4.16 2.90 -0.39
N THR A 48 -3.88 3.94 -1.18
CA THR A 48 -4.90 4.92 -1.61
C THR A 48 -5.37 4.66 -3.03
N VAL A 49 -4.47 4.45 -3.99
CA VAL A 49 -4.80 4.32 -5.41
C VAL A 49 -5.73 3.14 -5.65
N VAL A 50 -5.50 1.98 -5.03
CA VAL A 50 -6.35 0.80 -5.25
C VAL A 50 -7.77 0.95 -4.71
N PRO A 51 -7.99 1.29 -3.42
CA PRO A 51 -9.35 1.53 -2.94
C PRO A 51 -10.01 2.74 -3.60
N LEU A 52 -9.26 3.77 -4.00
CA LEU A 52 -9.80 4.89 -4.79
C LEU A 52 -10.29 4.41 -6.16
N THR A 53 -9.51 3.57 -6.84
CA THR A 53 -9.92 2.98 -8.13
C THR A 53 -11.17 2.13 -7.95
N VAL A 54 -11.20 1.23 -6.97
CA VAL A 54 -12.38 0.39 -6.68
C VAL A 54 -13.60 1.22 -6.32
N ALA A 55 -13.44 2.29 -5.54
CA ALA A 55 -14.53 3.20 -5.21
C ALA A 55 -15.05 3.96 -6.45
N LEU A 56 -14.16 4.38 -7.34
CA LEU A 56 -14.54 5.01 -8.61
C LEU A 56 -15.26 4.02 -9.54
N THR A 57 -14.85 2.76 -9.60
CA THR A 57 -15.53 1.74 -10.42
C THR A 57 -16.86 1.27 -9.81
N ALA A 58 -17.02 1.34 -8.49
CA ALA A 58 -18.26 0.96 -7.80
C ALA A 58 -19.26 2.14 -7.66
N GLY A 59 -18.81 3.38 -7.84
CA GLY A 59 -19.60 4.61 -7.72
C GLY A 59 -20.12 5.19 -9.03
N VAL A 60 -19.95 4.48 -10.16
CA VAL A 60 -20.53 4.81 -11.48
C VAL A 60 -21.56 3.75 -11.88
#